data_AF-A0A8I3W8V7-F1
#
_entry.id   AF-A0A8I3W8V7-F1
#
_cell.length_a   1.000
_cell.length_b   1.000
_cell.length_c   1.000
_cell.angle_alpha   90.00
_cell.angle_beta   90.00
_cell.angle_gamma   90.00
#
_symmetry.space_group_name_H-M   'P 1'
#
loop_
_entity.id
_entity.type
_entity.pdbx_description
1 polymer ?
#
loop_
_entity_poly.entity_id
_entity_poly.type
_entity_poly.pdbx_seq_one_letter_code
_entity_poly.pdbx_strand_id
1 'polypeptide(L)'
;MFAVVFFILSLMTCQPGVTAQEKVNQRVRRAATPSAVTCQLSSWSEWTDCFPCQDKKYRYRSLLQPNKFGGTICSGDVWDQASCTSPTTCIRQEQCGQDFQCKETGRCLKRHLLCNGELDCLDGSDEDDCEDIRTMDEDCTQYEPIPGSQKAALGYNILTREDAQSVYDARYFGGRCETVYNGEWRELQYDPTCERLYYGDDEKYFRKPYNFLTYHFEALADTEIASELYDNANDLFSKVKKDKFDSLGVTIGVGPAGSPVTVDVGVSGSKDASFLNELDKYNEKKYIFMRIFTKVQTAHFKMRRDNIMLDEGMLQSLMELPEQYNYGMYAKFINDYGTHYITSGSMGGTYEYILVLDKDKMESLRVTSTDVMKCFGGSLGIDYGFYEGSLDVGGSLSAEHCKRFGDGKTEKDRKAMAVENIISRVQGGNSGWSSGLAHNSSTITYRSWGRSLKYNPVVIDFEVQPIHELLRHTSLGPLEVKRQNLRRALDQYLMDFNSCRCGPCFNNGVPILKGTSCKCQCHVGHRGPACEQTQIEGKAHASPPSSSLAQLKGTSAESTFGVPSHSFLSPPSHYSGATLESSITHHTQWFLCFFTAMKTFSQRTIVFHQVLYGQQDSFLEE
;
A
#
# COMPACT_ATOMS: atom_id res chain seq x y z
N MET A 1 12.31 -26.59 -35.84
CA MET A 1 11.14 -26.29 -35.00
C MET A 1 11.40 -25.04 -34.14
N PHE A 2 11.66 -23.87 -34.76
CA PHE A 2 12.02 -22.64 -34.03
C PHE A 2 11.04 -21.46 -34.26
N ALA A 3 10.03 -21.62 -35.11
CA ALA A 3 9.11 -20.54 -35.49
C ALA A 3 7.86 -20.38 -34.59
N VAL A 4 7.56 -21.36 -33.73
CA VAL A 4 6.33 -21.37 -32.91
C VAL A 4 6.49 -20.58 -31.61
N VAL A 5 7.72 -20.45 -31.09
CA VAL A 5 7.99 -19.78 -29.80
C VAL A 5 7.80 -18.26 -29.89
N PHE A 6 8.06 -17.64 -31.04
CA PHE A 6 7.90 -16.19 -31.21
C PHE A 6 6.45 -15.71 -31.20
N PHE A 7 5.47 -16.56 -31.54
CA PHE A 7 4.06 -16.16 -31.57
C PHE A 7 3.38 -16.14 -30.19
N ILE A 8 3.96 -16.80 -29.18
CA ILE A 8 3.44 -16.78 -27.80
C ILE A 8 4.05 -15.61 -27.00
N LEU A 9 5.30 -15.24 -27.31
CA LEU A 9 6.00 -14.11 -26.66
C LEU A 9 5.37 -12.73 -26.96
N SER A 10 4.61 -12.58 -28.04
CA SER A 10 3.97 -11.30 -28.42
C SER A 10 2.65 -11.01 -27.68
N LEU A 11 2.21 -11.88 -26.77
CA LEU A 11 1.00 -11.69 -25.92
C LEU A 11 1.32 -11.34 -24.46
N MET A 12 2.61 -11.22 -24.10
CA MET A 12 3.09 -11.08 -22.72
C MET A 12 3.72 -9.71 -22.41
N THR A 13 3.68 -8.75 -23.35
CA THR A 13 4.18 -7.38 -23.13
C THR A 13 3.10 -6.33 -23.42
N CYS A 14 2.63 -5.65 -22.38
CA CYS A 14 1.99 -4.33 -22.53
C CYS A 14 3.04 -3.25 -22.82
N GLN A 15 3.78 -3.41 -23.93
CA GLN A 15 4.51 -2.30 -24.51
C GLN A 15 3.57 -1.53 -25.45
N PRO A 16 3.48 -0.19 -25.36
CA PRO A 16 2.89 0.59 -26.44
C PRO A 16 3.75 0.39 -27.69
N GLY A 17 3.18 -0.25 -28.72
CA GLY A 17 3.86 -0.53 -29.99
C GLY A 17 4.04 0.74 -30.84
N VAL A 18 4.97 1.62 -30.44
CA VAL A 18 5.19 2.96 -31.02
C VAL A 18 5.34 2.94 -32.56
N THR A 19 5.85 1.86 -33.15
CA THR A 19 6.13 1.77 -34.60
C THR A 19 4.96 1.33 -35.48
N ALA A 20 3.80 0.94 -34.92
CA ALA A 20 2.56 0.75 -35.69
C ALA A 20 1.61 1.96 -35.62
N GLN A 21 1.89 2.90 -34.71
CA GLN A 21 0.94 3.94 -34.30
C GLN A 21 0.81 5.10 -35.32
N GLU A 22 1.88 5.43 -36.05
CA GLU A 22 1.90 6.57 -36.99
C GLU A 22 0.91 6.44 -38.16
N LYS A 23 0.65 5.24 -38.68
CA LYS A 23 -0.24 5.06 -39.85
C LYS A 23 -1.73 4.88 -39.51
N VAL A 24 -2.08 4.67 -38.23
CA VAL A 24 -3.47 4.59 -37.78
C VAL A 24 -4.00 5.95 -37.32
N ASN A 25 -3.11 6.85 -36.88
CA ASN A 25 -3.45 8.17 -36.30
C ASN A 25 -4.14 9.16 -37.25
N GLN A 26 -4.35 8.86 -38.53
CA GLN A 26 -4.98 9.78 -39.49
C GLN A 26 -6.46 9.50 -39.80
N ARG A 27 -7.09 8.46 -39.23
CA ARG A 27 -8.50 8.09 -39.53
C ARG A 27 -9.39 7.66 -38.35
N VAL A 28 -9.20 8.20 -37.14
CA VAL A 28 -10.22 8.13 -36.07
C VAL A 28 -10.45 9.50 -35.43
N ARG A 29 -11.30 10.34 -36.06
CA ARG A 29 -11.75 11.64 -35.53
C ARG A 29 -13.09 11.58 -34.78
N ARG A 30 -13.41 10.43 -34.19
CA ARG A 30 -14.50 10.27 -33.21
C ARG A 30 -14.02 9.32 -32.11
N ALA A 31 -14.01 9.80 -30.87
CA ALA A 31 -13.90 8.92 -29.72
C ALA A 31 -15.14 8.01 -29.71
N ALA A 32 -14.96 6.76 -30.09
CA ALA A 32 -16.02 5.77 -30.06
C ALA A 32 -16.10 5.21 -28.65
N THR A 33 -17.17 5.52 -27.92
CA THR A 33 -17.49 4.86 -26.65
C THR A 33 -17.50 3.34 -26.88
N PRO A 34 -16.61 2.58 -26.20
CA PRO A 34 -16.54 1.15 -26.43
C PRO A 34 -17.82 0.48 -25.93
N SER A 35 -18.25 -0.55 -26.65
CA SER A 35 -19.47 -1.30 -26.34
C SER A 35 -19.41 -1.89 -24.94
N ALA A 36 -20.46 -1.66 -24.14
CA ALA A 36 -20.63 -2.28 -22.84
C ALA A 36 -20.51 -3.81 -22.95
N VAL A 37 -19.65 -4.43 -22.13
CA VAL A 37 -19.45 -5.88 -22.10
C VAL A 37 -20.08 -6.42 -20.83
N THR A 38 -21.07 -7.30 -20.96
CA THR A 38 -21.71 -7.95 -19.82
C THR A 38 -20.76 -8.94 -19.16
N CYS A 39 -20.87 -9.09 -17.83
CA CYS A 39 -20.07 -10.08 -17.11
C CYS A 39 -20.53 -11.51 -17.49
N GLN A 40 -19.57 -12.42 -17.63
CA GLN A 40 -19.80 -13.84 -17.89
C GLN A 40 -18.99 -14.69 -16.90
N LEU A 41 -19.68 -15.61 -16.22
CA LEU A 41 -19.10 -16.66 -15.39
C LEU A 41 -19.22 -18.00 -16.12
N SER A 42 -18.32 -18.93 -15.84
CA SER A 42 -18.48 -20.31 -16.30
C SER A 42 -19.72 -20.97 -15.67
N SER A 43 -20.08 -22.14 -16.19
CA SER A 43 -20.84 -23.10 -15.40
C SER A 43 -20.11 -23.40 -14.09
N TRP A 44 -20.85 -23.81 -13.07
CA TRP A 44 -20.26 -24.37 -11.87
C TRP A 44 -19.42 -25.60 -12.20
N SER A 45 -18.34 -25.80 -11.43
CA SER A 45 -17.65 -27.07 -11.35
C SER A 45 -18.59 -28.14 -10.80
N GLU A 46 -18.22 -29.41 -11.01
CA GLU A 46 -18.74 -30.48 -10.18
C GLU A 46 -18.48 -30.18 -8.70
N TRP A 47 -19.33 -30.73 -7.84
CA TRP A 47 -19.12 -30.67 -6.39
C TRP A 47 -17.89 -31.50 -6.01
N THR A 48 -17.14 -31.03 -5.01
CA THR A 48 -16.21 -31.90 -4.29
C THR A 48 -16.95 -33.04 -3.59
N ASP A 49 -16.19 -34.05 -3.18
CA ASP A 49 -16.60 -34.95 -2.12
C ASP A 49 -16.97 -34.16 -0.83
N CYS A 50 -17.73 -34.82 0.04
CA CYS A 50 -18.12 -34.26 1.33
C CYS A 50 -16.95 -34.32 2.31
N PHE A 51 -16.57 -33.18 2.89
CA PHE A 51 -15.50 -33.10 3.88
C PHE A 51 -16.03 -33.51 5.27
N PRO A 52 -15.61 -34.67 5.83
CA PRO A 52 -16.28 -35.26 7.01
C PRO A 52 -16.21 -34.43 8.28
N CYS A 53 -15.20 -33.56 8.42
CA CYS A 53 -15.00 -32.72 9.60
C CYS A 53 -15.76 -31.38 9.54
N GLN A 54 -16.43 -31.10 8.41
CA GLN A 54 -17.15 -29.85 8.18
C GLN A 54 -18.63 -30.06 7.83
N ASP A 55 -19.00 -31.28 7.43
CA ASP A 55 -20.27 -31.63 6.78
C ASP A 55 -20.62 -30.67 5.62
N LYS A 56 -19.58 -30.32 4.83
CA LYS A 56 -19.66 -29.40 3.70
C LYS A 56 -19.00 -29.98 2.45
N LYS A 57 -19.52 -29.56 1.30
CA LYS A 57 -18.95 -29.76 -0.02
C LYS A 57 -18.90 -28.42 -0.76
N TYR A 58 -17.96 -28.30 -1.69
CA TYR A 58 -17.63 -27.04 -2.34
C TYR A 58 -17.71 -27.16 -3.86
N ARG A 59 -17.93 -26.02 -4.51
CA ARG A 59 -17.78 -25.85 -5.96
C ARG A 59 -17.38 -24.42 -6.29
N TYR A 60 -16.87 -24.21 -7.49
CA TYR A 60 -16.45 -22.90 -7.95
C TYR A 60 -16.83 -22.66 -9.40
N ARG A 61 -16.73 -21.41 -9.86
CA ARG A 61 -16.86 -21.03 -11.26
C ARG A 61 -15.87 -19.93 -11.59
N SER A 62 -15.27 -19.99 -12.77
CA SER A 62 -14.27 -19.02 -13.20
C SER A 62 -14.93 -17.77 -13.79
N LEU A 63 -14.31 -16.61 -13.56
CA LEU A 63 -14.66 -15.37 -14.24
C LEU A 63 -14.15 -15.45 -15.68
N LEU A 64 -15.04 -15.65 -16.65
CA LEU A 64 -14.67 -15.73 -18.08
C LEU A 64 -14.49 -14.34 -18.69
N GLN A 65 -15.39 -13.41 -18.34
CA GLN A 65 -15.33 -12.02 -18.78
C GLN A 65 -15.85 -11.12 -17.65
N PRO A 66 -15.03 -10.23 -17.03
CA PRO A 66 -15.56 -9.18 -16.15
C PRO A 66 -16.48 -8.21 -16.92
N ASN A 67 -17.44 -7.57 -16.26
CA ASN A 67 -18.21 -6.53 -16.96
C ASN A 67 -17.34 -5.30 -17.21
N LYS A 68 -17.39 -4.78 -18.44
CA LYS A 68 -16.64 -3.59 -18.87
C LYS A 68 -17.61 -2.50 -19.30
N PHE A 69 -17.15 -1.26 -19.17
CA PHE A 69 -17.77 -0.09 -19.79
C PHE A 69 -19.27 0.09 -19.49
N GLY A 70 -19.69 -0.20 -18.25
CA GLY A 70 -21.10 -0.10 -17.83
C GLY A 70 -21.98 -1.31 -18.17
N GLY A 71 -21.41 -2.41 -18.67
CA GLY A 71 -22.13 -3.67 -18.84
C GLY A 71 -22.64 -4.24 -17.51
N THR A 72 -23.67 -5.10 -17.56
CA THR A 72 -24.31 -5.68 -16.38
C THR A 72 -23.33 -6.51 -15.55
N ILE A 73 -23.28 -6.24 -14.24
CA ILE A 73 -22.53 -7.05 -13.26
C ILE A 73 -23.07 -8.48 -13.21
N CYS A 74 -22.21 -9.44 -12.84
CA CYS A 74 -22.68 -10.78 -12.49
C CYS A 74 -23.31 -10.75 -11.10
N SER A 75 -24.52 -11.29 -10.98
CA SER A 75 -25.14 -11.55 -9.68
C SER A 75 -24.65 -12.90 -9.11
N GLY A 76 -24.06 -12.86 -7.93
CA GLY A 76 -23.58 -14.02 -7.17
C GLY A 76 -22.10 -14.33 -7.35
N ASP A 77 -21.54 -15.04 -6.37
CA ASP A 77 -20.11 -15.20 -6.16
C ASP A 77 -19.46 -16.28 -7.03
N VAL A 78 -18.12 -16.36 -6.99
CA VAL A 78 -17.33 -17.36 -7.72
C VAL A 78 -17.09 -18.66 -6.94
N TRP A 79 -17.43 -18.67 -5.65
CA TRP A 79 -17.37 -19.83 -4.74
C TRP A 79 -18.78 -20.14 -4.22
N ASP A 80 -19.06 -21.40 -3.95
CA ASP A 80 -20.30 -21.86 -3.33
C ASP A 80 -20.04 -23.09 -2.43
N GLN A 81 -20.82 -23.21 -1.36
CA GLN A 81 -20.70 -24.27 -0.37
C GLN A 81 -22.09 -24.79 0.01
N ALA A 82 -22.22 -26.10 0.14
CA ALA A 82 -23.48 -26.73 0.55
C ALA A 82 -23.21 -27.74 1.67
N SER A 83 -24.17 -27.86 2.59
CA SER A 83 -24.18 -28.94 3.58
C SER A 83 -24.26 -30.30 2.89
N CYS A 84 -23.59 -31.29 3.45
CA CYS A 84 -23.66 -32.69 3.05
C CYS A 84 -23.51 -33.56 4.30
N THR A 85 -24.02 -34.79 4.25
CA THR A 85 -23.84 -35.75 5.34
C THR A 85 -22.80 -36.76 4.89
N SER A 86 -21.63 -36.76 5.54
CA SER A 86 -20.61 -37.77 5.30
C SER A 86 -21.01 -39.11 5.94
N PRO A 87 -20.95 -40.25 5.23
CA PRO A 87 -21.07 -41.57 5.85
C PRO A 87 -19.78 -41.97 6.60
N THR A 88 -18.67 -41.28 6.35
CA THR A 88 -17.38 -41.48 7.00
C THR A 88 -17.27 -40.56 8.22
N THR A 89 -16.80 -41.07 9.35
CA THR A 89 -16.54 -40.25 10.54
C THR A 89 -15.37 -39.29 10.31
N CYS A 90 -15.44 -38.09 10.91
CA CYS A 90 -14.28 -37.21 11.00
C CYS A 90 -13.21 -37.84 11.88
N ILE A 91 -12.16 -38.39 11.26
CA ILE A 91 -10.94 -38.78 11.95
C ILE A 91 -10.00 -37.56 11.90
N ARG A 92 -10.04 -36.73 12.95
CA ARG A 92 -8.92 -35.80 13.22
C ARG A 92 -7.71 -36.69 13.48
N GLN A 93 -6.75 -36.70 12.56
CA GLN A 93 -5.53 -37.48 12.73
C GLN A 93 -4.68 -36.87 13.85
N GLU A 94 -4.20 -37.71 14.76
CA GLU A 94 -3.16 -37.36 15.72
C GLU A 94 -1.82 -37.16 15.00
N GLN A 95 -1.64 -35.99 14.40
CA GLN A 95 -0.47 -35.67 13.57
C GLN A 95 0.75 -35.21 14.39
N CYS A 96 0.57 -34.94 15.69
CA CYS A 96 1.60 -34.39 16.57
C CYS A 96 2.53 -35.46 17.20
N GLY A 97 2.18 -36.75 17.13
CA GLY A 97 3.05 -37.86 17.53
C GLY A 97 3.40 -37.88 19.02
N GLN A 98 4.58 -37.35 19.39
CA GLN A 98 4.99 -37.22 20.80
C GLN A 98 4.67 -35.86 21.41
N ASP A 99 4.29 -34.88 20.58
CA ASP A 99 3.86 -33.55 21.01
C ASP A 99 2.38 -33.58 21.43
N PHE A 100 1.96 -32.58 22.21
CA PHE A 100 0.55 -32.36 22.53
C PHE A 100 -0.19 -31.77 21.32
N GLN A 101 -1.51 -31.98 21.24
CA GLN A 101 -2.35 -31.47 20.17
C GLN A 101 -3.55 -30.70 20.76
N CYS A 102 -3.72 -29.43 20.38
CA CYS A 102 -4.86 -28.62 20.81
C CYS A 102 -6.18 -29.28 20.33
N LYS A 103 -7.18 -29.36 21.22
CA LYS A 103 -8.41 -30.16 21.03
C LYS A 103 -9.20 -29.74 19.78
N GLU A 104 -9.37 -28.44 19.53
CA GLU A 104 -10.17 -27.91 18.43
C GLU A 104 -9.39 -27.68 17.14
N THR A 105 -8.16 -27.19 17.23
CA THR A 105 -7.43 -26.61 16.09
C THR A 105 -6.32 -27.51 15.55
N GLY A 106 -5.92 -28.53 16.30
CA GLY A 106 -4.92 -29.51 15.87
C GLY A 106 -3.48 -28.98 15.85
N ARG A 107 -3.21 -27.80 16.41
CA ARG A 107 -1.86 -27.25 16.61
C ARG A 107 -1.03 -28.19 17.49
N CYS A 108 0.22 -28.43 17.10
CA CYS A 108 1.16 -29.28 17.82
C CYS A 108 2.05 -28.45 18.76
N LEU A 109 1.98 -28.72 20.07
CA LEU A 109 2.76 -28.06 21.11
C LEU A 109 3.74 -29.03 21.78
N LYS A 110 4.94 -28.55 22.09
CA LYS A 110 5.89 -29.34 22.87
C LYS A 110 5.37 -29.51 24.29
N ARG A 111 5.46 -30.73 24.85
CA ARG A 111 4.92 -31.06 26.19
C ARG A 111 5.42 -30.23 27.38
N HIS A 112 6.48 -29.42 27.21
CA HIS A 112 6.92 -28.46 28.23
C HIS A 112 6.12 -27.15 28.22
N LEU A 113 5.19 -26.99 27.27
CA LEU A 113 4.25 -25.89 27.14
C LEU A 113 2.86 -26.24 27.69
N LEU A 114 2.76 -27.30 28.51
CA LEU A 114 1.51 -27.70 29.17
C LEU A 114 1.55 -27.22 30.60
N CYS A 115 0.46 -26.60 31.06
CA CYS A 115 0.35 -26.02 32.39
C CYS A 115 1.51 -25.07 32.73
N ASN A 116 1.94 -24.26 31.76
CA ASN A 116 3.03 -23.30 31.91
C ASN A 116 2.54 -21.90 32.34
N GLY A 117 1.22 -21.67 32.40
CA GLY A 117 0.60 -20.38 32.71
C GLY A 117 0.34 -19.49 31.48
N GLU A 118 0.55 -19.99 30.26
CA GLU A 118 0.37 -19.27 29.00
C GLU A 118 -0.53 -20.04 28.04
N LEU A 119 -1.48 -19.34 27.41
CA LEU A 119 -2.36 -19.93 26.40
C LEU A 119 -1.63 -20.00 25.04
N ASP A 120 -0.95 -21.13 24.78
CA ASP A 120 -0.34 -21.46 23.49
C ASP A 120 -1.36 -22.14 22.53
N CYS A 121 -2.48 -22.68 23.02
CA CYS A 121 -3.68 -23.06 22.26
C CYS A 121 -4.82 -22.01 22.37
N LEU A 122 -5.52 -21.72 21.27
CA LEU A 122 -6.69 -20.81 21.29
C LEU A 122 -7.89 -21.37 22.09
N ASP A 123 -7.99 -22.68 22.22
CA ASP A 123 -9.03 -23.36 23.02
C ASP A 123 -8.64 -23.53 24.51
N GLY A 124 -7.43 -23.11 24.90
CA GLY A 124 -6.88 -23.26 26.26
C GLY A 124 -6.72 -24.70 26.72
N SER A 125 -6.68 -25.67 25.81
CA SER A 125 -6.63 -27.10 26.16
C SER A 125 -5.27 -27.57 26.70
N ASP A 126 -4.25 -26.73 26.58
CA ASP A 126 -2.90 -26.83 27.14
C ASP A 126 -2.81 -26.42 28.62
N GLU A 127 -3.73 -25.57 29.09
CA GLU A 127 -3.84 -25.07 30.46
C GLU A 127 -5.07 -25.64 31.21
N ASP A 128 -5.61 -26.76 30.72
CA ASP A 128 -6.75 -27.50 31.28
C ASP A 128 -6.26 -28.69 32.15
N ASP A 129 -6.94 -28.98 33.27
CA ASP A 129 -6.59 -30.05 34.23
C ASP A 129 -5.23 -29.90 34.97
N CYS A 130 -4.80 -28.64 35.22
CA CYS A 130 -3.48 -28.29 35.79
C CYS A 130 -3.40 -28.21 37.34
N GLU A 131 -4.17 -29.01 38.09
CA GLU A 131 -4.51 -28.73 39.49
C GLU A 131 -3.35 -28.74 40.52
N ASP A 132 -2.22 -29.39 40.23
CA ASP A 132 -1.05 -29.53 41.13
C ASP A 132 0.24 -28.83 40.63
N ILE A 133 0.18 -28.05 39.54
CA ILE A 133 1.36 -27.49 38.90
C ILE A 133 1.63 -26.07 39.39
N ARG A 134 2.79 -25.87 40.04
CA ARG A 134 3.32 -24.53 40.31
C ARG A 134 3.95 -24.01 39.04
N THR A 135 3.28 -23.07 38.37
CA THR A 135 3.90 -22.21 37.38
C THR A 135 5.13 -21.55 38.00
N MET A 136 6.25 -21.58 37.27
CA MET A 136 7.34 -20.66 37.59
C MET A 136 6.87 -19.30 37.09
N ASP A 137 6.74 -18.33 38.00
CA ASP A 137 6.41 -16.95 37.62
C ASP A 137 7.61 -16.35 36.85
N GLU A 138 7.74 -16.69 35.56
CA GLU A 138 8.55 -15.90 34.65
C GLU A 138 7.89 -14.52 34.57
N ASP A 139 8.68 -13.51 34.96
CA ASP A 139 8.30 -12.11 35.21
C ASP A 139 7.97 -11.35 33.90
N CYS A 140 7.32 -12.04 32.96
CA CYS A 140 7.25 -11.74 31.53
C CYS A 140 5.83 -11.68 30.99
N THR A 141 4.86 -12.30 31.67
CA THR A 141 3.42 -12.15 31.39
C THR A 141 2.91 -10.75 31.75
N GLN A 142 3.64 -10.01 32.58
CA GLN A 142 3.38 -8.58 32.89
C GLN A 142 3.72 -7.62 31.73
N TYR A 143 4.47 -8.06 30.71
CA TYR A 143 4.89 -7.20 29.61
C TYR A 143 3.95 -7.32 28.41
N GLU A 144 3.44 -6.18 27.94
CA GLU A 144 2.67 -6.08 26.71
C GLU A 144 3.47 -6.59 25.49
N PRO A 145 2.82 -7.20 24.48
CA PRO A 145 3.50 -7.64 23.27
C PRO A 145 3.99 -6.43 22.46
N ILE A 146 5.02 -6.64 21.62
CA ILE A 146 5.56 -5.58 20.75
C ILE A 146 4.44 -4.87 19.95
N PRO A 147 4.43 -3.52 19.92
CA PRO A 147 3.41 -2.76 19.20
C PRO A 147 3.33 -3.12 17.71
N GLY A 148 2.10 -3.18 17.18
CA GLY A 148 1.86 -3.54 15.79
C GLY A 148 2.10 -5.01 15.42
N SER A 149 2.48 -5.89 16.35
CA SER A 149 2.65 -7.35 16.13
C SER A 149 1.51 -7.98 15.33
N GLN A 150 0.26 -7.69 15.72
CA GLN A 150 -0.94 -8.16 15.01
C GLN A 150 -1.01 -7.68 13.55
N LYS A 151 -0.45 -6.52 13.21
CA LYS A 151 -0.43 -5.99 11.83
C LYS A 151 0.64 -6.62 10.96
N ALA A 152 1.83 -6.90 11.50
CA ALA A 152 2.86 -7.66 10.79
C ALA A 152 2.49 -9.14 10.58
N ALA A 153 1.56 -9.67 11.39
CA ALA A 153 1.09 -11.05 11.30
C ALA A 153 0.05 -11.31 10.19
N LEU A 154 -0.56 -10.27 9.62
CA LEU A 154 -1.57 -10.38 8.57
C LEU A 154 -0.97 -10.79 7.22
N GLY A 155 -1.75 -11.51 6.42
CA GLY A 155 -1.47 -11.70 5.00
C GLY A 155 -1.69 -10.42 4.18
N TYR A 156 -1.17 -10.41 2.95
CA TYR A 156 -1.26 -9.27 2.04
C TYR A 156 -1.69 -9.69 0.63
N ASN A 157 -2.71 -9.01 0.09
CA ASN A 157 -3.17 -9.21 -1.27
C ASN A 157 -2.63 -8.12 -2.21
N ILE A 158 -1.70 -8.46 -3.10
CA ILE A 158 -1.09 -7.49 -4.03
C ILE A 158 -2.06 -6.96 -5.10
N LEU A 159 -3.16 -7.67 -5.38
CA LEU A 159 -4.16 -7.26 -6.36
C LEU A 159 -5.22 -6.30 -5.79
N THR A 160 -5.40 -6.28 -4.47
CA THR A 160 -6.33 -5.35 -3.79
C THR A 160 -5.61 -4.33 -2.91
N ARG A 161 -4.33 -4.55 -2.59
CA ARG A 161 -3.50 -3.73 -1.68
C ARG A 161 -4.13 -3.57 -0.29
N GLU A 162 -4.68 -4.68 0.20
CA GLU A 162 -5.43 -4.76 1.45
C GLU A 162 -4.90 -5.91 2.30
N ASP A 163 -4.93 -5.71 3.61
CA ASP A 163 -4.61 -6.72 4.63
C ASP A 163 -5.63 -7.88 4.52
N ALA A 164 -5.14 -9.11 4.63
CA ALA A 164 -5.95 -10.32 4.70
C ALA A 164 -6.07 -10.81 6.16
N GLN A 165 -6.52 -12.05 6.38
CA GLN A 165 -6.53 -12.67 7.70
C GLN A 165 -5.11 -12.92 8.24
N SER A 166 -5.01 -13.23 9.53
CA SER A 166 -3.77 -13.63 10.20
C SER A 166 -3.12 -14.84 9.50
N VAL A 167 -1.82 -14.72 9.24
CA VAL A 167 -0.98 -15.78 8.67
C VAL A 167 -0.06 -16.34 9.74
N TYR A 168 0.62 -15.44 10.46
CA TYR A 168 1.40 -15.76 11.64
C TYR A 168 0.52 -15.71 12.89
N ASP A 169 0.81 -16.54 13.88
CA ASP A 169 0.31 -16.26 15.22
C ASP A 169 1.09 -15.08 15.84
N ALA A 170 0.37 -14.01 16.18
CA ALA A 170 0.93 -12.80 16.80
C ALA A 170 1.03 -12.88 18.33
N ARG A 171 0.40 -13.88 18.96
CA ARG A 171 0.27 -14.08 20.41
C ARG A 171 1.08 -15.28 20.91
N TYR A 172 1.38 -16.25 20.05
CA TYR A 172 2.21 -17.41 20.41
C TYR A 172 3.62 -16.99 20.83
N PHE A 173 3.99 -17.32 22.07
CA PHE A 173 5.34 -17.15 22.62
C PHE A 173 6.11 -18.48 22.66
N GLY A 174 5.42 -19.61 22.86
CA GLY A 174 6.05 -20.93 22.87
C GLY A 174 7.09 -21.07 23.96
N GLY A 175 6.73 -20.67 25.20
CA GLY A 175 7.60 -20.75 26.38
C GLY A 175 8.86 -19.88 26.30
N ARG A 176 8.80 -18.77 25.54
CA ARG A 176 9.93 -17.82 25.43
C ARG A 176 9.60 -16.46 26.03
N CYS A 177 10.34 -16.09 27.06
CA CYS A 177 10.51 -14.69 27.44
C CYS A 177 11.69 -14.04 26.69
N GLU A 178 11.43 -13.52 25.50
CA GLU A 178 12.35 -12.60 24.81
C GLU A 178 11.76 -11.18 24.89
N THR A 179 12.44 -10.22 25.52
CA THR A 179 11.96 -8.84 25.68
C THR A 179 12.73 -7.83 24.81
N VAL A 180 12.07 -6.74 24.45
CA VAL A 180 12.65 -5.60 23.73
C VAL A 180 12.58 -4.36 24.62
N TYR A 181 13.74 -3.76 24.88
CA TYR A 181 13.82 -2.51 25.65
C TYR A 181 13.28 -1.32 24.86
N ASN A 182 12.36 -0.59 25.46
CA ASN A 182 11.85 0.71 25.01
C ASN A 182 12.74 1.80 25.63
N GLY A 183 13.30 2.71 24.84
CA GLY A 183 14.21 3.75 25.36
C GLY A 183 13.53 4.85 26.18
N GLU A 184 12.25 5.11 25.94
CA GLU A 184 11.53 6.32 26.36
C GLU A 184 10.69 6.15 27.64
N TRP A 185 10.65 4.94 28.21
CA TRP A 185 9.80 4.56 29.35
C TRP A 185 9.90 5.47 30.59
N ARG A 186 10.97 6.26 30.70
CA ARG A 186 11.22 7.21 31.78
C ARG A 186 10.55 8.59 31.61
N GLU A 187 9.73 8.81 30.58
CA GLU A 187 8.87 10.00 30.56
C GLU A 187 7.88 9.92 31.75
N LEU A 188 7.76 10.99 32.53
CA LEU A 188 6.80 11.06 33.63
C LEU A 188 5.40 11.29 33.06
N GLN A 189 4.51 10.31 33.26
CA GLN A 189 3.15 10.32 32.70
C GLN A 189 2.11 10.50 33.80
N TYR A 190 1.03 11.21 33.46
CA TYR A 190 -0.18 11.30 34.29
C TYR A 190 -1.37 10.86 33.44
N ASP A 191 -2.01 9.77 33.85
CA ASP A 191 -3.27 9.31 33.29
C ASP A 191 -4.43 9.90 34.13
N PRO A 192 -5.20 10.85 33.59
CA PRO A 192 -6.34 11.45 34.30
C PRO A 192 -7.58 10.52 34.34
N THR A 193 -7.61 9.44 33.55
CA THR A 193 -8.71 8.46 33.60
C THR A 193 -8.52 7.45 34.74
N CYS A 194 -7.27 7.13 35.06
CA CYS A 194 -6.89 6.29 36.21
C CYS A 194 -6.40 7.10 37.42
N GLU A 195 -6.35 8.44 37.33
CA GLU A 195 -5.79 9.36 38.35
C GLU A 195 -4.37 8.95 38.81
N ARG A 196 -3.55 8.42 37.88
CA ARG A 196 -2.25 7.79 38.15
C ARG A 196 -1.12 8.65 37.60
N LEU A 197 -0.24 9.14 38.48
CA LEU A 197 1.05 9.76 38.12
C LEU A 197 2.17 8.72 38.31
N TYR A 198 2.90 8.38 37.24
CA TYR A 198 3.87 7.28 37.23
C TYR A 198 4.94 7.47 36.14
N TYR A 199 6.06 6.78 36.29
CA TYR A 199 6.94 6.47 35.16
C TYR A 199 6.43 5.20 34.49
N GLY A 200 6.58 5.07 33.17
CA GLY A 200 6.13 3.92 32.40
C GLY A 200 6.99 2.67 32.60
N ASP A 201 7.24 2.25 33.85
CA ASP A 201 7.98 1.02 34.18
C ASP A 201 7.35 -0.23 33.54
N ASP A 202 6.02 -0.22 33.36
CA ASP A 202 5.22 -1.19 32.62
C ASP A 202 5.51 -1.20 31.10
N GLU A 203 5.89 -0.06 30.53
CA GLU A 203 6.24 0.09 29.12
C GLU A 203 7.73 -0.11 28.81
N LYS A 204 8.56 -0.33 29.83
CA LYS A 204 10.03 -0.44 29.73
C LYS A 204 10.49 -1.59 28.83
N TYR A 205 9.74 -2.68 28.85
CA TYR A 205 10.00 -3.87 28.06
C TYR A 205 8.72 -4.32 27.37
N PHE A 206 8.82 -4.63 26.09
CA PHE A 206 7.76 -5.29 25.34
C PHE A 206 8.15 -6.74 25.07
N ARG A 207 7.22 -7.68 25.24
CA ARG A 207 7.45 -9.09 24.98
C ARG A 207 7.41 -9.36 23.47
N LYS A 208 8.44 -10.02 22.94
CA LYS A 208 8.57 -10.34 21.51
C LYS A 208 7.95 -11.72 21.20
N PRO A 209 6.84 -11.81 20.45
CA PRO A 209 6.25 -13.09 20.08
C PRO A 209 7.21 -13.97 19.28
N TYR A 210 6.99 -15.29 19.34
CA TYR A 210 7.90 -16.29 18.78
C TYR A 210 8.23 -16.02 17.31
N ASN A 211 7.22 -15.68 16.51
CA ASN A 211 7.33 -15.49 15.06
C ASN A 211 8.18 -14.27 14.65
N PHE A 212 8.56 -13.38 15.56
CA PHE A 212 9.46 -12.26 15.30
C PHE A 212 10.91 -12.68 15.59
N LEU A 213 11.79 -12.53 14.60
CA LEU A 213 13.23 -12.76 14.76
C LEU A 213 13.89 -11.58 15.46
N THR A 214 13.62 -10.36 14.99
CA THR A 214 14.12 -9.11 15.59
C THR A 214 13.03 -8.04 15.57
N TYR A 215 13.04 -7.19 16.58
CA TYR A 215 12.27 -5.95 16.63
C TYR A 215 13.13 -4.90 17.35
N HIS A 216 13.34 -3.75 16.74
CA HIS A 216 14.21 -2.69 17.25
C HIS A 216 13.48 -1.36 17.14
N PHE A 217 13.24 -0.68 18.28
CA PHE A 217 12.69 0.67 18.29
C PHE A 217 13.68 1.67 17.70
N GLU A 218 13.16 2.65 16.97
CA GLU A 218 13.92 3.80 16.48
C GLU A 218 13.71 5.00 17.40
N ALA A 219 14.81 5.61 17.85
CA ALA A 219 14.79 6.74 18.79
C ALA A 219 14.72 8.12 18.10
N LEU A 220 14.88 8.16 16.77
CA LEU A 220 14.86 9.37 15.97
C LEU A 220 14.10 9.09 14.69
N ALA A 221 12.85 9.55 14.63
CA ALA A 221 12.13 9.57 13.38
C ALA A 221 12.65 10.71 12.49
N ASP A 222 12.81 10.42 11.20
CA ASP A 222 12.99 11.46 10.19
C ASP A 222 11.65 12.22 10.05
N THR A 223 11.55 13.34 10.74
CA THR A 223 10.29 14.07 10.96
C THR A 223 10.11 15.26 10.02
N GLU A 224 10.88 15.32 8.92
CA GLU A 224 10.66 16.37 7.92
C GLU A 224 9.24 16.27 7.34
N ILE A 225 8.48 17.37 7.45
CA ILE A 225 7.12 17.45 6.95
C ILE A 225 7.15 18.11 5.59
N ALA A 226 7.07 17.27 4.56
CA ALA A 226 7.05 17.71 3.18
C ALA A 226 5.68 18.30 2.81
N SER A 227 5.70 19.35 2.01
CA SER A 227 4.51 19.95 1.41
C SER A 227 4.67 20.01 -0.11
N GLU A 228 3.68 19.50 -0.84
CA GLU A 228 3.64 19.50 -2.31
C GLU A 228 2.32 20.15 -2.78
N LEU A 229 2.40 20.93 -3.86
CA LEU A 229 1.24 21.56 -4.51
C LEU A 229 1.00 20.93 -5.88
N TYR A 230 -0.27 20.68 -6.21
CA TYR A 230 -0.70 20.13 -7.49
C TYR A 230 -1.85 20.95 -8.07
N ASP A 231 -1.76 21.25 -9.37
CA ASP A 231 -2.76 22.02 -10.10
C ASP A 231 -4.05 21.24 -10.40
N ASN A 232 -4.03 19.91 -10.24
CA ASN A 232 -5.18 19.05 -10.50
C ASN A 232 -5.15 17.75 -9.67
N ALA A 233 -6.31 17.10 -9.58
CA ALA A 233 -6.54 15.90 -8.78
C ALA A 233 -5.73 14.66 -9.25
N ASN A 234 -5.42 14.55 -10.56
CA ASN A 234 -4.69 13.39 -11.08
C ASN A 234 -3.26 13.38 -10.61
N ASP A 235 -2.60 14.55 -10.66
CA ASP A 235 -1.16 14.63 -10.44
C ASP A 235 -0.88 14.23 -8.99
N LEU A 236 -1.67 14.78 -8.06
CA LEU A 236 -1.77 14.31 -6.67
C LEU A 236 -2.02 12.79 -6.60
N PHE A 237 -3.07 12.27 -7.24
CA PHE A 237 -3.40 10.85 -7.13
C PHE A 237 -2.29 9.94 -7.67
N SER A 238 -1.66 10.31 -8.79
CA SER A 238 -0.59 9.56 -9.43
C SER A 238 0.67 9.51 -8.55
N LYS A 239 1.01 10.63 -7.92
CA LYS A 239 2.10 10.76 -6.95
C LYS A 239 1.81 9.93 -5.69
N VAL A 240 0.61 10.05 -5.12
CA VAL A 240 0.14 9.21 -4.00
C VAL A 240 0.19 7.72 -4.33
N LYS A 241 -0.26 7.32 -5.54
CA LYS A 241 -0.25 5.92 -5.98
C LYS A 241 1.18 5.38 -6.11
N LYS A 242 2.10 6.22 -6.62
CA LYS A 242 3.52 5.88 -6.77
C LYS A 242 4.21 5.70 -5.42
N ASP A 243 4.07 6.65 -4.51
CA ASP A 243 4.73 6.59 -3.20
C ASP A 243 4.31 5.34 -2.38
N LYS A 244 3.06 4.87 -2.58
CA LYS A 244 2.52 3.63 -1.99
C LYS A 244 3.05 2.34 -2.66
N PHE A 245 3.57 2.41 -3.89
CA PHE A 245 4.32 1.30 -4.48
C PHE A 245 5.76 1.28 -3.96
N ASP A 246 6.41 2.44 -3.85
CA ASP A 246 7.81 2.54 -3.43
C ASP A 246 8.02 2.03 -1.97
N SER A 247 6.98 2.09 -1.11
CA SER A 247 6.98 1.50 0.24
C SER A 247 6.77 -0.02 0.27
N LEU A 248 6.40 -0.64 -0.85
CA LEU A 248 6.17 -2.08 -0.97
C LEU A 248 7.40 -2.71 -1.66
N GLY A 249 8.26 -3.36 -0.87
CA GLY A 249 9.53 -3.97 -1.29
C GLY A 249 9.38 -5.25 -2.12
N VAL A 250 8.53 -5.21 -3.16
CA VAL A 250 8.15 -6.37 -3.96
C VAL A 250 9.11 -6.58 -5.13
N THR A 251 9.92 -7.62 -5.02
CA THR A 251 10.71 -8.19 -6.11
C THR A 251 9.93 -9.29 -6.83
N ILE A 252 8.90 -8.92 -7.62
CA ILE A 252 8.23 -9.88 -8.53
C ILE A 252 9.22 -10.32 -9.61
N GLY A 253 9.84 -11.48 -9.39
CA GLY A 253 10.66 -12.17 -10.36
C GLY A 253 9.82 -13.05 -11.30
N VAL A 254 9.00 -12.45 -12.17
CA VAL A 254 8.34 -13.18 -13.27
C VAL A 254 9.07 -12.87 -14.58
N GLY A 255 10.24 -13.49 -14.71
CA GLY A 255 11.02 -13.56 -15.95
C GLY A 255 11.63 -14.95 -16.09
N PRO A 256 12.02 -15.38 -17.31
CA PRO A 256 12.87 -16.56 -17.46
C PRO A 256 14.14 -16.39 -16.60
N ALA A 257 14.57 -17.47 -15.95
CA ALA A 257 15.56 -17.44 -14.88
C ALA A 257 16.79 -16.57 -15.24
N GLY A 258 16.95 -15.42 -14.56
CA GLY A 258 18.05 -14.49 -14.76
C GLY A 258 17.69 -13.02 -14.95
N SER A 259 16.41 -12.62 -15.00
CA SER A 259 16.02 -11.21 -15.11
C SER A 259 14.83 -10.83 -14.20
N PRO A 260 15.01 -10.00 -13.16
CA PRO A 260 13.91 -9.46 -12.38
C PRO A 260 13.26 -8.29 -13.14
N VAL A 261 12.09 -8.55 -13.74
CA VAL A 261 11.28 -7.52 -14.39
C VAL A 261 10.27 -6.99 -13.38
N THR A 262 10.47 -5.76 -12.91
CA THR A 262 9.46 -5.03 -12.13
C THR A 262 8.29 -4.68 -13.04
N VAL A 263 7.28 -5.54 -13.08
CA VAL A 263 6.01 -5.21 -13.72
C VAL A 263 5.29 -4.18 -12.86
N ASP A 264 5.05 -2.98 -13.38
CA ASP A 264 4.18 -1.99 -12.74
C ASP A 264 2.75 -2.51 -12.79
N VAL A 265 2.37 -3.29 -11.77
CA VAL A 265 1.07 -3.91 -11.61
C VAL A 265 0.08 -2.79 -11.27
N GLY A 266 -0.42 -2.14 -12.32
CA GLY A 266 -1.40 -1.06 -12.29
C GLY A 266 -2.68 -1.49 -11.61
N VAL A 267 -2.67 -1.39 -10.28
CA VAL A 267 -3.73 -1.82 -9.37
C VAL A 267 -4.12 -0.66 -8.47
N SER A 268 -5.40 -0.61 -8.13
CA SER A 268 -6.01 0.37 -7.24
C SER A 268 -6.95 -0.37 -6.31
N GLY A 269 -6.63 -0.38 -5.01
CA GLY A 269 -7.46 -1.03 -3.99
C GLY A 269 -8.81 -0.35 -3.78
N SER A 270 -9.67 -0.91 -2.92
CA SER A 270 -10.95 -0.27 -2.60
C SER A 270 -10.75 1.08 -1.91
N LYS A 271 -9.74 1.19 -1.04
CA LYS A 271 -9.30 2.46 -0.41
C LYS A 271 -8.81 3.47 -1.45
N ASP A 272 -8.02 3.04 -2.43
CA ASP A 272 -7.47 3.91 -3.49
C ASP A 272 -8.61 4.42 -4.39
N ALA A 273 -9.59 3.57 -4.74
CA ALA A 273 -10.78 3.96 -5.50
C ALA A 273 -11.76 4.86 -4.70
N SER A 274 -11.85 4.69 -3.38
CA SER A 274 -12.65 5.58 -2.52
C SER A 274 -12.02 6.96 -2.38
N PHE A 275 -10.69 7.03 -2.29
CA PHE A 275 -9.93 8.27 -2.29
C PHE A 275 -10.05 9.02 -3.62
N LEU A 276 -9.98 8.32 -4.75
CA LEU A 276 -10.27 8.86 -6.09
C LEU A 276 -11.67 9.49 -6.17
N ASN A 277 -12.69 8.76 -5.72
CA ASN A 277 -14.07 9.26 -5.72
C ASN A 277 -14.28 10.49 -4.80
N GLU A 278 -13.42 10.67 -3.80
CA GLU A 278 -13.39 11.89 -2.97
C GLU A 278 -12.74 13.07 -3.73
N LEU A 279 -11.62 12.81 -4.43
CA LEU A 279 -10.94 13.81 -5.27
C LEU A 279 -11.76 14.22 -6.50
N ASP A 280 -12.50 13.30 -7.11
CA ASP A 280 -13.32 13.54 -8.30
C ASP A 280 -14.44 14.58 -8.08
N LYS A 281 -14.83 14.83 -6.82
CA LYS A 281 -15.73 15.94 -6.44
C LYS A 281 -15.15 17.32 -6.72
N TYR A 282 -13.82 17.44 -6.77
CA TYR A 282 -13.06 18.69 -6.85
C TYR A 282 -12.29 18.82 -8.16
N ASN A 283 -12.72 18.11 -9.21
CA ASN A 283 -12.04 18.02 -10.50
C ASN A 283 -12.23 19.27 -11.40
N GLU A 284 -12.60 20.42 -10.81
CA GLU A 284 -12.75 21.72 -11.49
C GLU A 284 -11.44 22.50 -11.45
N LYS A 285 -11.10 23.21 -12.55
CA LYS A 285 -9.83 23.97 -12.68
C LYS A 285 -9.62 25.07 -11.65
N LYS A 286 -10.68 25.50 -10.95
CA LYS A 286 -10.61 26.51 -9.88
C LYS A 286 -10.00 25.97 -8.59
N TYR A 287 -9.83 24.65 -8.44
CA TYR A 287 -9.20 24.07 -7.26
C TYR A 287 -7.68 23.85 -7.48
N ILE A 288 -6.88 24.01 -6.42
CA ILE A 288 -5.55 23.38 -6.26
C ILE A 288 -5.59 22.40 -5.10
N PHE A 289 -4.66 21.47 -5.10
CA PHE A 289 -4.48 20.50 -4.03
C PHE A 289 -3.13 20.72 -3.35
N MET A 290 -3.15 20.86 -2.03
CA MET A 290 -1.93 20.86 -1.21
C MET A 290 -1.88 19.56 -0.43
N ARG A 291 -0.80 18.79 -0.60
CA ARG A 291 -0.52 17.60 0.20
C ARG A 291 0.52 17.96 1.24
N ILE A 292 0.20 17.69 2.49
CA ILE A 292 1.12 17.76 3.63
C ILE A 292 1.33 16.32 4.07
N PHE A 293 2.56 15.84 4.01
CA PHE A 293 2.86 14.45 4.35
C PHE A 293 4.17 14.32 5.12
N THR A 294 4.18 13.38 6.06
CA THR A 294 5.41 12.85 6.66
C THR A 294 5.21 11.38 7.01
N LYS A 295 6.32 10.64 7.06
CA LYS A 295 6.36 9.22 7.40
C LYS A 295 7.28 9.06 8.59
N VAL A 296 6.73 8.61 9.71
CA VAL A 296 7.48 8.38 10.95
C VAL A 296 7.69 6.89 11.11
N GLN A 297 8.95 6.45 11.08
CA GLN A 297 9.34 5.10 11.47
C GLN A 297 9.54 5.06 12.99
N THR A 298 9.01 4.02 13.65
CA THR A 298 9.09 3.82 15.11
C THR A 298 9.80 2.53 15.50
N ALA A 299 9.87 1.55 14.60
CA ALA A 299 10.69 0.37 14.78
C ALA A 299 10.96 -0.35 13.45
N HIS A 300 12.07 -1.10 13.38
CA HIS A 300 12.28 -2.10 12.34
C HIS A 300 12.04 -3.51 12.88
N PHE A 301 11.41 -4.37 12.08
CA PHE A 301 11.13 -5.75 12.44
C PHE A 301 11.51 -6.73 11.32
N LYS A 302 11.75 -7.98 11.73
CA LYS A 302 12.02 -9.10 10.83
C LYS A 302 11.32 -10.34 11.33
N MET A 303 10.61 -11.02 10.44
CA MET A 303 9.92 -12.27 10.75
C MET A 303 10.91 -13.43 10.78
N ARG A 304 10.58 -14.46 11.56
CA ARG A 304 11.29 -15.74 11.59
C ARG A 304 11.15 -16.43 10.24
N ARG A 305 12.22 -17.10 9.81
CA ARG A 305 12.29 -17.78 8.52
C ARG A 305 11.95 -19.25 8.55
N ASP A 306 12.12 -19.94 9.67
CA ASP A 306 11.95 -21.40 9.78
C ASP A 306 11.29 -21.77 11.12
N ASN A 307 10.61 -22.91 11.15
CA ASN A 307 9.73 -23.34 12.25
C ASN A 307 8.66 -22.30 12.62
N ILE A 308 8.11 -21.61 11.61
CA ILE A 308 7.07 -20.60 11.77
C ILE A 308 5.81 -21.25 12.37
N MET A 309 5.25 -20.63 13.41
CA MET A 309 3.96 -21.02 13.97
C MET A 309 2.83 -20.26 13.25
N LEU A 310 1.98 -20.98 12.54
CA LEU A 310 0.82 -20.40 11.86
C LEU A 310 -0.26 -19.99 12.84
N ASP A 311 -1.04 -18.98 12.48
CA ASP A 311 -2.35 -18.71 13.08
C ASP A 311 -3.24 -19.97 13.03
N GLU A 312 -4.02 -20.23 14.09
CA GLU A 312 -4.82 -21.46 14.19
C GLU A 312 -5.93 -21.55 13.14
N GLY A 313 -6.51 -20.43 12.71
CA GLY A 313 -7.47 -20.39 11.61
C GLY A 313 -6.81 -20.69 10.27
N MET A 314 -5.59 -20.17 10.03
CA MET A 314 -4.81 -20.52 8.85
C MET A 314 -4.41 -22.00 8.85
N LEU A 315 -4.03 -22.54 10.01
CA LEU A 315 -3.69 -23.94 10.20
C LEU A 315 -4.89 -24.85 9.84
N GLN A 316 -6.07 -24.57 10.40
CA GLN A 316 -7.30 -25.31 10.07
C GLN A 316 -7.57 -25.27 8.56
N SER A 317 -7.63 -24.07 7.97
CA SER A 317 -7.86 -23.90 6.53
C SER A 317 -6.82 -24.63 5.66
N LEU A 318 -5.55 -24.65 6.07
CA LEU A 318 -4.47 -25.35 5.38
C LEU A 318 -4.60 -26.88 5.49
N MET A 319 -5.07 -27.40 6.63
CA MET A 319 -5.35 -28.82 6.80
C MET A 319 -6.55 -29.28 5.96
N GLU A 320 -7.57 -28.44 5.86
CA GLU A 320 -8.79 -28.68 5.05
C GLU A 320 -8.55 -28.66 3.53
N LEU A 321 -7.47 -28.03 3.05
CA LEU A 321 -7.12 -28.06 1.62
C LEU A 321 -6.84 -29.49 1.12
N PRO A 322 -7.51 -29.97 0.05
CA PRO A 322 -7.30 -31.32 -0.46
C PRO A 322 -5.94 -31.47 -1.17
N GLU A 323 -5.33 -32.66 -1.10
CA GLU A 323 -4.13 -32.99 -1.88
C GLU A 323 -4.41 -33.05 -3.39
N GLN A 324 -5.61 -33.46 -3.79
CA GLN A 324 -6.07 -33.33 -5.16
C GLN A 324 -6.35 -31.85 -5.48
N TYR A 325 -5.78 -31.37 -6.59
CA TYR A 325 -5.91 -29.98 -7.01
C TYR A 325 -7.38 -29.57 -7.25
N ASN A 326 -7.88 -28.63 -6.44
CA ASN A 326 -9.19 -27.99 -6.60
C ASN A 326 -9.03 -26.47 -6.59
N TYR A 327 -9.12 -25.81 -7.76
CA TYR A 327 -8.88 -24.37 -7.85
C TYR A 327 -9.77 -23.55 -6.90
N GLY A 328 -11.04 -23.91 -6.74
CA GLY A 328 -11.97 -23.21 -5.85
C GLY A 328 -11.50 -23.09 -4.41
N MET A 329 -11.10 -24.23 -3.82
CA MET A 329 -10.61 -24.28 -2.43
C MET A 329 -9.32 -23.47 -2.24
N TYR A 330 -8.34 -23.66 -3.13
CA TYR A 330 -7.07 -22.95 -3.05
C TYR A 330 -7.21 -21.44 -3.37
N ALA A 331 -8.08 -21.06 -4.30
CA ALA A 331 -8.37 -19.66 -4.59
C ALA A 331 -9.11 -18.95 -3.44
N LYS A 332 -9.99 -19.67 -2.72
CA LYS A 332 -10.62 -19.16 -1.51
C LYS A 332 -9.57 -18.92 -0.41
N PHE A 333 -8.67 -19.88 -0.19
CA PHE A 333 -7.54 -19.72 0.74
C PHE A 333 -6.67 -18.49 0.40
N ILE A 334 -6.36 -18.26 -0.88
CA ILE A 334 -5.61 -17.07 -1.35
C ILE A 334 -6.41 -15.76 -1.16
N ASN A 335 -7.74 -15.80 -1.27
CA ASN A 335 -8.60 -14.66 -0.99
C ASN A 335 -8.60 -14.32 0.51
N ASP A 336 -8.67 -15.34 1.36
CA ASP A 336 -8.86 -15.20 2.80
C ASP A 336 -7.55 -14.88 3.55
N TYR A 337 -6.43 -15.51 3.18
CA TYR A 337 -5.09 -15.29 3.77
C TYR A 337 -4.15 -14.44 2.89
N GLY A 338 -4.64 -13.96 1.74
CA GLY A 338 -3.89 -13.12 0.83
C GLY A 338 -2.94 -13.89 -0.10
N THR A 339 -2.40 -13.14 -1.06
CA THR A 339 -1.47 -13.66 -2.09
C THR A 339 -0.04 -13.85 -1.56
N HIS A 340 0.32 -13.09 -0.54
CA HIS A 340 1.67 -12.93 -0.02
C HIS A 340 1.61 -12.76 1.51
N TYR A 341 2.74 -12.95 2.18
CA TYR A 341 2.91 -12.68 3.61
C TYR A 341 4.14 -11.81 3.86
N ILE A 342 4.15 -11.07 4.96
CA ILE A 342 5.22 -10.12 5.30
C ILE A 342 6.45 -10.87 5.85
N THR A 343 7.66 -10.50 5.43
CA THR A 343 8.92 -11.10 5.93
C THR A 343 9.80 -10.13 6.74
N SER A 344 9.73 -8.85 6.42
CA SER A 344 10.53 -7.78 7.03
C SER A 344 9.78 -6.46 6.87
N GLY A 345 10.07 -5.46 7.71
CA GLY A 345 9.58 -4.11 7.47
C GLY A 345 9.89 -3.10 8.56
N SER A 346 9.28 -1.92 8.40
CA SER A 346 9.25 -0.83 9.36
C SER A 346 7.84 -0.66 9.91
N MET A 347 7.73 -0.63 11.23
CA MET A 347 6.58 -0.10 11.95
C MET A 347 6.65 1.41 12.01
N GLY A 348 5.49 2.05 12.07
CA GLY A 348 5.39 3.49 12.23
C GLY A 348 4.04 4.00 11.79
N GLY A 349 4.02 5.12 11.10
CA GLY A 349 2.79 5.69 10.54
C GLY A 349 3.04 6.77 9.50
N THR A 350 1.98 7.08 8.76
CA THR A 350 1.97 8.15 7.76
C THR A 350 1.02 9.23 8.22
N TYR A 351 1.51 10.45 8.43
CA TYR A 351 0.68 11.60 8.74
C TYR A 351 0.48 12.39 7.46
N GLU A 352 -0.68 12.18 6.82
CA GLU A 352 -0.97 12.74 5.50
C GLU A 352 -2.33 13.46 5.51
N TYR A 353 -2.30 14.72 5.07
CA TYR A 353 -3.48 15.55 4.84
C TYR A 353 -3.44 16.13 3.43
N ILE A 354 -4.61 16.20 2.80
CA ILE A 354 -4.80 16.87 1.51
C ILE A 354 -5.82 17.98 1.70
N LEU A 355 -5.39 19.22 1.45
CA LEU A 355 -6.24 20.40 1.45
C LEU A 355 -6.69 20.67 0.01
N VAL A 356 -7.99 20.83 -0.19
CA VAL A 356 -8.57 21.33 -1.44
C VAL A 356 -8.78 22.83 -1.28
N LEU A 357 -8.09 23.64 -2.08
CA LEU A 357 -8.10 25.10 -1.98
C LEU A 357 -8.76 25.72 -3.22
N ASP A 358 -9.62 26.72 -3.01
CA ASP A 358 -10.33 27.43 -4.08
C ASP A 358 -9.51 28.67 -4.53
N LYS A 359 -9.00 28.65 -5.77
CA LYS A 359 -8.16 29.70 -6.37
C LYS A 359 -8.86 31.06 -6.39
N ASP A 360 -10.09 31.09 -6.90
CA ASP A 360 -10.88 32.32 -7.04
C ASP A 360 -11.10 32.97 -5.67
N LYS A 361 -11.33 32.14 -4.65
CA LYS A 361 -11.51 32.58 -3.28
C LYS A 361 -10.20 33.02 -2.62
N MET A 362 -9.09 32.31 -2.85
CA MET A 362 -7.75 32.71 -2.40
C MET A 362 -7.38 34.10 -2.94
N GLU A 363 -7.64 34.37 -4.22
CA GLU A 363 -7.45 35.69 -4.82
C GLU A 363 -8.35 36.75 -4.16
N SER A 364 -9.64 36.44 -3.96
CA SER A 364 -10.61 37.35 -3.32
C SER A 364 -10.23 37.75 -1.89
N LEU A 365 -9.64 36.82 -1.12
CA LEU A 365 -9.22 37.01 0.27
C LEU A 365 -7.77 37.54 0.39
N ARG A 366 -7.02 37.58 -0.73
CA ARG A 366 -5.57 37.85 -0.78
C ARG A 366 -4.76 36.93 0.12
N VAL A 367 -5.09 35.63 0.08
CA VAL A 367 -4.45 34.58 0.88
C VAL A 367 -3.64 33.67 -0.06
N THR A 368 -2.36 33.48 0.20
CA THR A 368 -1.50 32.57 -0.58
C THR A 368 -1.60 31.13 -0.11
N SER A 369 -1.14 30.18 -0.93
CA SER A 369 -1.04 28.76 -0.49
C SER A 369 -0.08 28.63 0.69
N THR A 370 0.99 29.42 0.73
CA THR A 370 1.91 29.50 1.88
C THR A 370 1.24 30.02 3.16
N ASP A 371 0.29 30.95 3.07
CA ASP A 371 -0.49 31.40 4.24
C ASP A 371 -1.40 30.29 4.77
N VAL A 372 -2.08 29.56 3.88
CA VAL A 372 -2.91 28.40 4.26
C VAL A 372 -2.05 27.32 4.91
N MET A 373 -0.88 27.01 4.34
CA MET A 373 0.06 26.02 4.88
C MET A 373 0.54 26.41 6.29
N LYS A 374 0.96 27.67 6.50
CA LYS A 374 1.36 28.18 7.81
C LYS A 374 0.22 28.12 8.83
N CYS A 375 -0.97 28.55 8.44
CA CYS A 375 -2.13 28.56 9.34
C CYS A 375 -2.55 27.14 9.74
N PHE A 376 -2.69 26.25 8.76
CA PHE A 376 -3.06 24.86 9.00
C PHE A 376 -1.96 24.11 9.78
N GLY A 377 -0.68 24.31 9.43
CA GLY A 377 0.46 23.77 10.20
C GLY A 377 0.41 24.21 11.67
N GLY A 378 0.20 25.49 11.93
CA GLY A 378 -0.01 26.02 13.28
C GLY A 378 -1.17 25.36 14.01
N SER A 379 -2.31 25.13 13.34
CA SER A 379 -3.47 24.42 13.91
C SER A 379 -3.18 22.96 14.27
N LEU A 380 -2.22 22.34 13.58
CA LEU A 380 -1.75 20.97 13.84
C LEU A 380 -0.58 20.89 14.83
N GLY A 381 -0.03 22.02 15.27
CA GLY A 381 1.17 22.08 16.11
C GLY A 381 2.45 21.72 15.36
N ILE A 382 2.51 21.99 14.05
CA ILE A 382 3.67 21.78 13.18
C ILE A 382 4.37 23.13 12.98
N ASP A 383 5.64 23.20 13.38
CA ASP A 383 6.52 24.33 13.06
C ASP A 383 7.32 24.01 11.79
N TYR A 384 7.19 24.86 10.78
CA TYR A 384 7.97 24.80 9.54
C TYR A 384 9.27 25.61 9.64
N GLY A 385 10.06 25.37 10.68
CA GLY A 385 11.45 25.84 10.78
C GLY A 385 11.64 27.37 10.74
N PHE A 386 10.72 28.15 11.31
CA PHE A 386 10.91 29.60 11.46
C PHE A 386 11.06 29.98 12.93
N TYR A 387 12.32 30.22 13.33
CA TYR A 387 12.71 30.69 14.65
C TYR A 387 11.85 31.86 15.16
N GLU A 388 11.64 31.84 16.48
CA GLU A 388 11.29 32.94 17.38
C GLU A 388 11.06 34.34 16.76
N GLY A 389 9.88 34.89 17.00
CA GLY A 389 9.69 36.34 17.07
C GLY A 389 8.85 36.98 15.97
N SER A 390 8.40 36.25 14.95
CA SER A 390 7.37 36.77 14.06
C SER A 390 6.34 35.75 13.57
N LEU A 391 5.10 35.96 14.03
CA LEU A 391 3.93 35.67 13.22
C LEU A 391 3.82 36.74 12.13
N ASP A 392 4.87 36.91 11.29
CA ASP A 392 4.81 37.71 10.06
C ASP A 392 4.10 36.88 8.98
N VAL A 393 2.84 36.59 9.31
CA VAL A 393 1.79 36.24 8.38
C VAL A 393 1.50 37.52 7.62
N GLY A 394 1.82 37.53 6.32
CA GLY A 394 1.96 38.76 5.54
C GLY A 394 0.71 39.64 5.60
N GLY A 395 0.82 40.76 6.31
CA GLY A 395 -0.28 41.72 6.51
C GLY A 395 -1.34 41.27 7.52
N SER A 396 -1.93 42.24 8.23
CA SER A 396 -2.89 41.98 9.31
C SER A 396 -4.14 41.17 8.89
N LEU A 397 -4.46 41.16 7.60
CA LEU A 397 -5.59 40.42 7.02
C LEU A 397 -5.40 38.90 7.08
N SER A 398 -4.22 38.40 6.73
CA SER A 398 -3.96 36.94 6.70
C SER A 398 -3.92 36.37 8.13
N ALA A 399 -3.43 37.14 9.10
CA ALA A 399 -3.50 36.79 10.52
C ALA A 399 -4.94 36.80 11.07
N GLU A 400 -5.82 37.68 10.58
CA GLU A 400 -7.23 37.70 10.95
C GLU A 400 -8.00 36.51 10.34
N HIS A 401 -7.76 36.20 9.06
CA HIS A 401 -8.33 35.01 8.42
C HIS A 401 -7.89 33.72 9.12
N CYS A 402 -6.62 33.61 9.52
CA CYS A 402 -6.15 32.45 10.27
C CYS A 402 -6.80 32.31 11.66
N LYS A 403 -7.03 33.42 12.39
CA LYS A 403 -7.81 33.40 13.64
C LYS A 403 -9.26 32.93 13.44
N ARG A 404 -9.86 33.22 12.29
CA ARG A 404 -11.20 32.74 11.91
C ARG A 404 -11.21 31.29 11.42
N PHE A 405 -10.09 30.78 10.92
CA PHE A 405 -9.91 29.38 10.57
C PHE A 405 -9.73 28.48 11.80
N GLY A 406 -9.02 28.96 12.83
CA GLY A 406 -8.87 28.24 14.09
C GLY A 406 -8.28 26.83 13.89
N ASP A 407 -9.11 25.80 14.13
CA ASP A 407 -8.77 24.39 13.93
C ASP A 407 -9.39 23.75 12.67
N GLY A 408 -10.06 24.54 11.83
CA GLY A 408 -10.65 24.08 10.57
C GLY A 408 -11.80 23.07 10.72
N LYS A 409 -12.35 22.88 11.93
CA LYS A 409 -13.35 21.83 12.17
C LYS A 409 -14.65 22.07 11.40
N THR A 410 -15.22 23.28 11.41
CA THR A 410 -16.47 23.56 10.69
C THR A 410 -16.23 24.05 9.26
N GLU A 411 -17.24 23.88 8.40
CA GLU A 411 -17.21 24.36 7.02
C GLU A 411 -16.97 25.89 6.93
N LYS A 412 -17.49 26.66 7.90
CA LYS A 412 -17.31 28.12 7.95
C LYS A 412 -15.85 28.50 8.19
N ASP A 413 -15.18 27.76 9.08
CA ASP A 413 -13.80 28.02 9.46
C ASP A 413 -12.86 27.71 8.29
N ARG A 414 -13.05 26.56 7.63
CA ARG A 414 -12.32 26.21 6.39
C ARG A 414 -12.49 27.27 5.32
N LYS A 415 -13.74 27.70 5.11
CA LYS A 415 -14.10 28.73 4.14
C LYS A 415 -13.55 30.12 4.48
N ALA A 416 -13.03 30.37 5.69
CA ALA A 416 -12.35 31.61 6.04
C ALA A 416 -10.91 31.71 5.48
N MET A 417 -10.26 30.58 5.15
CA MET A 417 -8.93 30.51 4.52
C MET A 417 -8.96 29.88 3.12
N ALA A 418 -10.09 29.99 2.42
CA ALA A 418 -10.32 29.42 1.08
C ALA A 418 -10.09 27.89 0.96
N VAL A 419 -10.13 27.17 2.09
CA VAL A 419 -10.14 25.70 2.11
C VAL A 419 -11.57 25.23 1.86
N GLU A 420 -11.79 24.44 0.81
CA GLU A 420 -13.10 23.84 0.51
C GLU A 420 -13.25 22.48 1.20
N ASN A 421 -12.17 21.68 1.29
CA ASN A 421 -12.18 20.42 2.02
C ASN A 421 -10.80 20.02 2.57
N ILE A 422 -10.81 19.15 3.59
CA ILE A 422 -9.65 18.58 4.26
C ILE A 422 -9.83 17.06 4.25
N ILE A 423 -9.02 16.36 3.46
CA ILE A 423 -9.03 14.90 3.35
C ILE A 423 -7.90 14.37 4.22
N SER A 424 -8.25 13.77 5.37
CA SER A 424 -7.29 13.08 6.24
C SER A 424 -7.00 11.68 5.70
N ARG A 425 -5.71 11.31 5.67
CA ARG A 425 -5.22 9.97 5.32
C ARG A 425 -4.19 9.47 6.34
N VAL A 426 -4.27 9.98 7.57
CA VAL A 426 -3.42 9.58 8.69
C VAL A 426 -3.54 8.07 8.95
N GLN A 427 -2.42 7.38 9.13
CA GLN A 427 -2.35 5.96 9.46
C GLN A 427 -1.42 5.74 10.65
N GLY A 428 -1.79 4.81 11.53
CA GLY A 428 -1.12 4.60 12.82
C GLY A 428 -1.47 5.68 13.85
N GLY A 429 -1.14 5.40 15.10
CA GLY A 429 -1.54 6.18 16.26
C GLY A 429 -2.98 5.91 16.68
N ASN A 430 -3.40 6.53 17.78
CA ASN A 430 -4.77 6.46 18.27
C ASN A 430 -5.66 7.46 17.50
N SER A 431 -5.68 7.33 16.17
CA SER A 431 -6.58 8.08 15.27
C SER A 431 -8.00 7.54 15.48
N GLY A 432 -8.74 8.15 16.41
CA GLY A 432 -10.00 7.66 16.98
C GLY A 432 -10.91 6.93 15.97
N TRP A 433 -10.96 5.60 16.10
CA TRP A 433 -11.83 4.62 15.42
C TRP A 433 -12.44 5.06 14.06
N SER A 434 -11.59 5.46 13.11
CA SER A 434 -12.03 5.92 11.79
C SER A 434 -11.04 5.59 10.66
N SER A 435 -10.59 4.33 10.61
CA SER A 435 -9.89 3.78 9.42
C SER A 435 -10.84 3.56 8.21
N GLY A 436 -12.14 3.77 8.41
CA GLY A 436 -13.11 4.00 7.33
C GLY A 436 -13.28 5.49 7.07
N LEU A 437 -13.42 5.89 5.81
CA LEU A 437 -13.59 7.26 5.30
C LEU A 437 -14.96 7.90 5.68
N ALA A 438 -15.45 7.65 6.89
CA ALA A 438 -16.75 8.04 7.39
C ALA A 438 -16.65 9.22 8.37
N HIS A 439 -16.77 10.44 7.82
CA HIS A 439 -17.52 11.53 8.45
C HIS A 439 -17.18 11.94 9.90
N ASN A 440 -15.90 11.97 10.30
CA ASN A 440 -15.50 12.85 11.39
C ASN A 440 -14.21 13.60 11.07
N SER A 441 -14.31 14.90 10.81
CA SER A 441 -13.20 15.78 10.45
C SER A 441 -12.44 16.28 11.68
N SER A 442 -12.14 15.38 12.61
CA SER A 442 -11.27 15.65 13.75
C SER A 442 -9.81 15.63 13.29
N THR A 443 -9.28 16.80 12.96
CA THR A 443 -7.85 17.00 12.73
C THR A 443 -7.07 16.68 14.00
N ILE A 444 -6.30 15.59 13.96
CA ILE A 444 -5.39 15.21 15.07
C ILE A 444 -4.08 15.98 14.94
N THR A 445 -3.63 16.62 16.02
CA THR A 445 -2.36 17.36 16.03
C THR A 445 -1.17 16.43 15.88
N TYR A 446 -0.11 16.90 15.24
CA TYR A 446 1.08 16.08 14.95
C TYR A 446 1.70 15.51 16.23
N ARG A 447 1.83 16.33 17.28
CA ARG A 447 2.34 15.91 18.59
C ARG A 447 1.46 14.85 19.28
N SER A 448 0.13 14.94 19.15
CA SER A 448 -0.79 13.95 19.72
C SER A 448 -0.72 12.62 18.98
N TRP A 449 -0.69 12.69 17.65
CA TRP A 449 -0.51 11.51 16.79
C TRP A 449 0.81 10.81 17.07
N GLY A 450 1.95 11.53 17.03
CA GLY A 450 3.28 10.96 17.24
C GLY A 450 3.44 10.24 18.57
N ARG A 451 2.96 10.83 19.67
CA ARG A 451 2.94 10.17 21.00
C ARG A 451 2.15 8.86 21.00
N SER A 452 1.01 8.82 20.31
CA SER A 452 0.18 7.61 20.24
C SER A 452 0.70 6.53 19.28
N LEU A 453 1.61 6.90 18.36
CA LEU A 453 2.10 6.05 17.28
C LEU A 453 2.98 4.90 17.78
N LYS A 454 3.70 5.13 18.88
CA LYS A 454 4.50 4.14 19.59
C LYS A 454 3.71 2.90 19.99
N TYR A 455 2.49 3.08 20.48
CA TYR A 455 1.63 2.01 20.98
C TYR A 455 0.75 1.38 19.90
N ASN A 456 0.36 2.18 18.89
CA ASN A 456 -0.50 1.74 17.80
C ASN A 456 0.13 2.01 16.41
N PRO A 457 1.32 1.47 16.10
CA PRO A 457 1.91 1.63 14.78
C PRO A 457 1.18 0.77 13.75
N VAL A 458 1.35 1.13 12.48
CA VAL A 458 1.04 0.31 11.31
C VAL A 458 2.33 -0.07 10.59
N VAL A 459 2.27 -1.12 9.78
CA VAL A 459 3.36 -1.49 8.88
C VAL A 459 3.38 -0.48 7.72
N ILE A 460 4.44 0.33 7.62
CA ILE A 460 4.54 1.43 6.64
C ILE A 460 5.42 1.11 5.44
N ASP A 461 6.50 0.35 5.64
CA ASP A 461 7.42 -0.12 4.61
C ASP A 461 7.67 -1.61 4.84
N PHE A 462 7.55 -2.47 3.83
CA PHE A 462 7.64 -3.91 4.06
C PHE A 462 8.01 -4.74 2.83
N GLU A 463 8.68 -5.86 3.10
CA GLU A 463 9.01 -6.93 2.16
C GLU A 463 7.98 -8.06 2.31
N VAL A 464 7.60 -8.69 1.19
CA VAL A 464 6.66 -9.82 1.18
C VAL A 464 7.14 -10.98 0.32
N GLN A 465 6.68 -12.20 0.64
CA GLN A 465 6.91 -13.41 -0.15
C GLN A 465 5.58 -14.10 -0.52
N PRO A 466 5.51 -14.85 -1.63
CA PRO A 466 4.28 -15.53 -2.05
C PRO A 466 3.79 -16.52 -1.00
N ILE A 467 2.48 -16.56 -0.75
CA ILE A 467 1.86 -17.33 0.35
C ILE A 467 2.20 -18.82 0.35
N HIS A 468 2.52 -19.39 -0.81
CA HIS A 468 2.93 -20.79 -0.90
C HIS A 468 4.34 -21.09 -0.38
N GLU A 469 5.28 -20.14 -0.34
CA GLU A 469 6.61 -20.45 0.19
C GLU A 469 6.60 -20.66 1.71
N LEU A 470 5.66 -20.02 2.42
CA LEU A 470 5.45 -20.19 3.85
C LEU A 470 5.36 -21.67 4.28
N LEU A 471 4.70 -22.50 3.47
CA LEU A 471 4.47 -23.93 3.76
C LEU A 471 5.78 -24.73 3.93
N ARG A 472 6.90 -24.27 3.35
CA ARG A 472 8.23 -24.90 3.52
C ARG A 472 8.88 -24.59 4.87
N HIS A 473 8.39 -23.56 5.54
CA HIS A 473 9.00 -22.94 6.70
C HIS A 473 8.18 -23.19 7.98
N THR A 474 7.06 -23.90 7.91
CA THR A 474 6.21 -24.28 9.05
C THR A 474 6.77 -25.48 9.83
N SER A 475 6.27 -25.67 11.06
CA SER A 475 6.53 -26.86 11.88
C SER A 475 5.83 -28.15 11.40
N LEU A 476 4.96 -28.07 10.39
CA LEU A 476 4.04 -29.14 9.97
C LEU A 476 4.69 -30.24 9.09
N GLY A 477 6.00 -30.14 8.82
CA GLY A 477 6.71 -31.07 7.95
C GLY A 477 6.45 -30.87 6.45
N PRO A 478 6.73 -31.88 5.60
CA PRO A 478 6.77 -31.70 4.14
C PRO A 478 5.39 -31.59 3.47
N LEU A 479 4.87 -30.37 3.33
CA LEU A 479 3.59 -30.06 2.64
C LEU A 479 3.73 -29.82 1.12
N GLU A 480 4.68 -30.48 0.45
CA GLU A 480 5.10 -30.15 -0.92
C GLU A 480 3.98 -30.28 -1.98
N VAL A 481 3.06 -31.23 -1.85
CA VAL A 481 1.89 -31.37 -2.75
C VAL A 481 0.95 -30.18 -2.63
N LYS A 482 0.53 -29.85 -1.39
CA LYS A 482 -0.30 -28.66 -1.12
C LYS A 482 0.41 -27.38 -1.57
N ARG A 483 1.73 -27.29 -1.39
CA ARG A 483 2.56 -26.16 -1.85
C ARG A 483 2.52 -25.98 -3.37
N GLN A 484 2.71 -27.05 -4.14
CA GLN A 484 2.67 -27.00 -5.60
C GLN A 484 1.27 -26.64 -6.12
N ASN A 485 0.22 -27.20 -5.50
CA ASN A 485 -1.16 -26.84 -5.79
C ASN A 485 -1.46 -25.37 -5.48
N LEU A 486 -1.03 -24.86 -4.32
CA LEU A 486 -1.23 -23.47 -3.91
C LEU A 486 -0.47 -22.50 -4.81
N ARG A 487 0.75 -22.85 -5.24
CA ARG A 487 1.48 -22.10 -6.29
C ARG A 487 0.70 -22.05 -7.60
N ARG A 488 0.25 -23.20 -8.12
CA ARG A 488 -0.53 -23.27 -9.36
C ARG A 488 -1.83 -22.46 -9.27
N ALA A 489 -2.51 -22.51 -8.12
CA ALA A 489 -3.71 -21.72 -7.87
C ALA A 489 -3.39 -20.22 -7.78
N LEU A 490 -2.27 -19.82 -7.18
CA LEU A 490 -1.82 -18.43 -7.14
C LEU A 490 -1.48 -17.90 -8.52
N ASP A 491 -0.73 -18.65 -9.33
CA ASP A 491 -0.42 -18.30 -10.71
C ASP A 491 -1.71 -18.07 -11.52
N GLN A 492 -2.71 -18.95 -11.39
CA GLN A 492 -4.01 -18.79 -12.03
C GLN A 492 -4.82 -17.61 -11.45
N TYR A 493 -4.82 -17.40 -10.14
CA TYR A 493 -5.54 -16.32 -9.46
C TYR A 493 -5.01 -14.94 -9.88
N LEU A 494 -3.68 -14.80 -9.98
CA LEU A 494 -3.02 -13.59 -10.46
C LEU A 494 -3.28 -13.29 -11.94
N MET A 495 -3.66 -14.30 -12.75
CA MET A 495 -4.14 -14.12 -14.11
C MET A 495 -5.65 -13.80 -14.15
N ASP A 496 -6.48 -14.58 -13.44
CA ASP A 496 -7.94 -14.44 -13.41
C ASP A 496 -8.38 -13.07 -12.87
N PHE A 497 -7.67 -12.53 -11.88
CA PHE A 497 -7.98 -11.24 -11.24
C PHE A 497 -7.01 -10.11 -11.65
N ASN A 498 -6.35 -10.26 -12.80
CA ASN A 498 -5.47 -9.22 -13.34
C ASN A 498 -6.25 -8.00 -13.91
N SER A 499 -5.81 -6.77 -13.63
CA SER A 499 -6.43 -5.55 -14.17
C SER A 499 -6.33 -5.45 -15.70
N CYS A 500 -5.36 -6.12 -16.36
CA CYS A 500 -5.26 -6.19 -17.81
C CYS A 500 -6.52 -6.80 -18.47
N ARG A 501 -7.28 -7.64 -17.75
CA ARG A 501 -8.54 -8.22 -18.26
C ARG A 501 -9.63 -7.18 -18.50
N CYS A 502 -9.49 -5.97 -17.96
CA CYS A 502 -10.43 -4.87 -18.15
C CYS A 502 -10.38 -4.21 -19.53
N GLY A 503 -9.34 -4.48 -20.32
CA GLY A 503 -9.16 -3.84 -21.63
C GLY A 503 -8.62 -2.41 -21.51
N PRO A 504 -8.52 -1.69 -22.64
CA PRO A 504 -7.89 -0.38 -22.66
C PRO A 504 -8.80 0.68 -22.03
N CYS A 505 -8.21 1.49 -21.17
CA CYS A 505 -8.73 2.78 -20.76
C CYS A 505 -8.00 3.86 -21.58
N PHE A 506 -8.75 4.78 -22.19
CA PHE A 506 -8.17 5.82 -23.04
C PHE A 506 -7.60 6.98 -22.21
N ASN A 507 -6.85 7.87 -22.86
CA ASN A 507 -6.33 9.11 -22.26
C ASN A 507 -5.57 8.86 -20.93
N ASN A 508 -4.67 7.88 -20.97
CA ASN A 508 -3.85 7.37 -19.85
C ASN A 508 -4.64 6.82 -18.64
N GLY A 509 -5.95 6.58 -18.78
CA GLY A 509 -6.76 6.03 -17.71
C GLY A 509 -6.24 4.69 -17.17
N VAL A 510 -6.44 4.44 -15.88
CA VAL A 510 -5.94 3.23 -15.20
C VAL A 510 -7.05 2.19 -15.13
N PRO A 511 -6.85 0.95 -15.64
CA PRO A 511 -7.81 -0.13 -15.47
C PRO A 511 -7.80 -0.67 -14.04
N ILE A 512 -8.98 -0.86 -13.47
CA ILE A 512 -9.19 -1.38 -12.11
C ILE A 512 -10.19 -2.53 -12.18
N LEU A 513 -9.80 -3.71 -11.70
CA LEU A 513 -10.70 -4.83 -11.47
C LEU A 513 -11.08 -4.86 -9.98
N LYS A 514 -12.37 -4.74 -9.67
CA LYS A 514 -12.91 -4.91 -8.32
C LYS A 514 -13.95 -6.04 -8.33
N GLY A 515 -13.60 -7.16 -7.71
CA GLY A 515 -14.39 -8.39 -7.77
C GLY A 515 -14.53 -8.87 -9.21
N THR A 516 -15.77 -8.90 -9.72
CA THR A 516 -16.08 -9.26 -11.12
C THR A 516 -16.21 -8.05 -12.06
N SER A 517 -15.98 -6.82 -11.56
CA SER A 517 -16.29 -5.58 -12.28
C SER A 517 -15.06 -4.77 -12.66
N CYS A 518 -15.00 -4.35 -13.92
CA CYS A 518 -13.96 -3.46 -14.43
C CYS A 518 -14.41 -2.01 -14.47
N LYS A 519 -13.55 -1.12 -13.99
CA LYS A 519 -13.70 0.34 -14.08
C LYS A 519 -12.41 0.93 -14.65
N CYS A 520 -12.55 1.95 -15.48
CA CYS A 520 -11.44 2.81 -15.86
C CYS A 520 -11.45 4.03 -14.93
N GLN A 521 -10.33 4.29 -14.25
CA GLN A 521 -10.13 5.60 -13.61
C GLN A 521 -9.66 6.58 -14.67
N CYS A 522 -10.36 7.70 -14.80
CA CYS A 522 -10.10 8.71 -15.83
C CYS A 522 -9.26 9.86 -15.29
N HIS A 523 -8.39 10.38 -16.16
CA HIS A 523 -7.69 11.63 -15.90
C HIS A 523 -8.63 12.84 -16.09
N VAL A 524 -8.50 13.87 -15.22
CA VAL A 524 -9.04 15.25 -15.35
C VAL A 524 -9.33 15.63 -16.81
N GLY A 525 -10.53 16.17 -17.04
CA GLY A 525 -10.98 16.56 -18.37
C GLY A 525 -11.41 15.39 -19.26
N HIS A 526 -11.38 14.14 -18.78
CA HIS A 526 -11.89 12.98 -19.50
C HIS A 526 -13.03 12.30 -18.74
N ARG A 527 -14.07 11.90 -19.47
CA ARG A 527 -15.26 11.21 -18.95
C ARG A 527 -15.66 10.07 -19.89
N GLY A 528 -16.73 9.37 -19.54
CA GLY A 528 -17.21 8.19 -20.25
C GLY A 528 -16.66 6.89 -19.65
N PRO A 529 -17.29 5.75 -19.95
CA PRO A 529 -16.99 4.46 -19.34
C PRO A 529 -15.55 3.96 -19.56
N ALA A 530 -14.84 4.46 -20.58
CA ALA A 530 -13.46 4.12 -20.88
C ALA A 530 -12.55 5.36 -20.92
N CYS A 531 -12.99 6.47 -20.34
CA CYS A 531 -12.28 7.76 -20.37
C CYS A 531 -12.13 8.34 -21.78
N GLU A 532 -13.01 7.98 -22.71
CA GLU A 532 -12.89 8.32 -24.12
C GLU A 532 -13.32 9.77 -24.45
N GLN A 533 -14.14 10.40 -23.60
CA GLN A 533 -14.77 11.69 -23.87
C GLN A 533 -13.96 12.82 -23.28
N THR A 534 -13.36 13.68 -24.11
CA THR A 534 -12.75 14.94 -23.66
C THR A 534 -13.83 15.96 -23.31
N GLN A 535 -13.82 16.51 -22.09
CA GLN A 535 -14.60 17.68 -21.72
C GLN A 535 -14.08 18.91 -22.47
N ILE A 536 -14.77 19.27 -23.55
CA ILE A 536 -14.61 20.57 -24.18
C ILE A 536 -15.37 21.58 -23.32
N GLU A 537 -14.67 22.43 -22.59
CA GLU A 537 -15.26 23.59 -21.93
C GLU A 537 -15.82 24.55 -22.99
N GLY A 538 -17.15 24.55 -23.13
CA GLY A 538 -17.83 25.41 -24.08
C GLY A 538 -17.76 26.87 -23.63
N LYS A 539 -16.84 27.65 -24.21
CA LYS A 539 -17.00 29.11 -24.24
C LYS A 539 -18.26 29.44 -25.03
N ALA A 540 -19.19 30.11 -24.38
CA ALA A 540 -20.41 30.59 -25.01
C ALA A 540 -20.13 31.71 -26.03
N HIS A 541 -21.06 31.84 -26.98
CA HIS A 541 -21.21 32.93 -27.95
C HIS A 541 -20.16 33.10 -29.06
N ALA A 542 -20.56 32.69 -30.26
CA ALA A 542 -20.73 33.65 -31.35
C ALA A 542 -21.98 33.29 -32.16
N SER A 543 -22.96 34.19 -32.22
CA SER A 543 -24.10 34.09 -33.13
C SER A 543 -23.62 34.30 -34.58
N PRO A 544 -24.11 33.53 -35.56
CA PRO A 544 -23.85 33.83 -36.96
C PRO A 544 -24.59 35.11 -37.37
N PRO A 545 -23.99 36.00 -38.17
CA PRO A 545 -24.67 37.19 -38.65
C PRO A 545 -25.75 36.83 -39.69
N SER A 546 -26.84 37.60 -39.68
CA SER A 546 -27.87 37.54 -40.71
C SER A 546 -27.32 37.98 -42.07
N SER A 547 -27.46 37.13 -43.08
CA SER A 547 -27.52 37.57 -44.48
C SER A 547 -28.49 36.68 -45.24
N SER A 548 -29.26 37.29 -46.13
CA SER A 548 -30.36 36.65 -46.86
C SER A 548 -30.20 36.88 -48.36
N LEU A 549 -30.79 35.97 -49.16
CA LEU A 549 -30.69 35.89 -50.63
C LEU A 549 -29.28 35.55 -51.19
N ALA A 550 -29.13 34.83 -52.30
CA ALA A 550 -30.11 34.38 -53.30
C ALA A 550 -29.83 32.96 -53.82
N GLN A 551 -30.87 32.23 -54.24
CA GLN A 551 -30.74 31.03 -55.08
C GLN A 551 -30.69 31.42 -56.55
N LEU A 552 -29.70 30.91 -57.30
CA LEU A 552 -29.76 30.78 -58.76
C LEU A 552 -29.19 29.42 -59.19
N LYS A 553 -29.86 28.78 -60.15
CA LYS A 553 -29.46 27.50 -60.77
C LYS A 553 -28.39 27.76 -61.84
N GLY A 554 -27.43 26.84 -62.02
CA GLY A 554 -26.46 26.87 -63.12
C GLY A 554 -25.78 25.51 -63.32
N THR A 555 -25.83 24.99 -64.54
CA THR A 555 -25.40 23.65 -64.95
C THR A 555 -23.93 23.56 -65.39
N SER A 556 -23.33 22.38 -65.17
CA SER A 556 -22.25 21.70 -65.92
C SER A 556 -21.43 22.43 -67.00
N ALA A 557 -20.10 22.30 -66.95
CA ALA A 557 -19.23 21.96 -68.10
C ALA A 557 -17.84 21.45 -67.66
N GLU A 558 -17.22 20.61 -68.47
CA GLU A 558 -15.82 20.16 -68.35
C GLU A 558 -14.84 21.18 -68.95
N SER A 559 -13.57 21.18 -68.53
CA SER A 559 -12.42 21.05 -69.46
C SER A 559 -11.05 21.14 -68.77
N THR A 560 -10.11 20.43 -69.39
CA THR A 560 -8.70 20.23 -69.00
C THR A 560 -7.80 21.37 -69.51
N PHE A 561 -6.74 21.76 -68.79
CA PHE A 561 -5.32 21.85 -69.23
C PHE A 561 -4.43 22.72 -68.31
N GLY A 562 -3.11 22.47 -68.33
CA GLY A 562 -2.10 23.54 -68.11
C GLY A 562 -1.17 23.40 -66.89
N VAL A 563 0.02 22.83 -67.12
CA VAL A 563 1.22 22.99 -66.26
C VAL A 563 2.14 24.00 -66.96
N PRO A 564 2.81 24.93 -66.25
CA PRO A 564 4.27 24.81 -66.17
C PRO A 564 4.91 25.16 -64.81
N SER A 565 6.03 24.49 -64.59
CA SER A 565 7.10 24.69 -63.60
C SER A 565 7.54 26.13 -63.28
N HIS A 566 8.03 26.32 -62.05
CA HIS A 566 9.27 27.09 -61.82
C HIS A 566 10.09 26.50 -60.67
N SER A 567 11.37 26.25 -60.94
CA SER A 567 12.43 25.88 -59.98
C SER A 567 13.18 27.12 -59.48
N PHE A 568 13.73 27.12 -58.25
CA PHE A 568 15.03 27.74 -57.98
C PHE A 568 15.62 27.42 -56.58
N LEU A 569 16.96 27.33 -56.57
CA LEU A 569 17.91 27.60 -55.47
C LEU A 569 18.07 26.65 -54.27
N SER A 570 19.34 26.23 -54.11
CA SER A 570 20.04 25.72 -52.92
C SER A 570 21.46 26.33 -52.94
N PRO A 571 22.40 26.03 -52.01
CA PRO A 571 22.27 25.43 -50.67
C PRO A 571 22.61 26.50 -49.58
N PRO A 572 23.81 26.67 -48.94
CA PRO A 572 25.05 25.88 -48.82
C PRO A 572 25.47 25.48 -47.36
N SER A 573 26.21 24.35 -47.25
CA SER A 573 27.43 24.10 -46.42
C SER A 573 27.55 24.61 -44.96
N HIS A 574 27.97 23.83 -43.95
CA HIS A 574 29.29 23.20 -43.68
C HIS A 574 29.17 22.46 -42.31
N TYR A 575 29.94 21.45 -41.86
CA TYR A 575 30.96 20.54 -42.42
C TYR A 575 31.14 19.31 -41.48
N SER A 576 31.88 18.28 -41.92
CA SER A 576 32.60 17.21 -41.18
C SER A 576 32.28 16.90 -39.69
N GLY A 577 32.17 15.66 -39.21
CA GLY A 577 32.54 14.35 -39.80
C GLY A 577 33.84 13.77 -39.22
N ALA A 578 33.70 12.60 -38.58
CA ALA A 578 34.71 11.53 -38.36
C ALA A 578 35.65 11.51 -37.12
N THR A 579 35.35 10.54 -36.24
CA THR A 579 36.23 9.42 -35.77
C THR A 579 37.31 9.54 -34.68
N LEU A 580 37.34 8.45 -33.88
CA LEU A 580 38.47 7.71 -33.28
C LEU A 580 38.96 7.99 -31.82
N GLU A 581 38.80 6.92 -31.03
CA GLU A 581 39.73 6.30 -30.05
C GLU A 581 40.33 7.03 -28.83
N SER A 582 40.34 6.23 -27.73
CA SER A 582 41.26 6.27 -26.58
C SER A 582 41.13 7.40 -25.54
N SER A 583 40.75 7.03 -24.31
CA SER A 583 41.61 7.17 -23.12
C SER A 583 40.93 6.64 -21.85
N ILE A 584 41.20 5.38 -21.53
CA ILE A 584 41.04 4.86 -20.16
C ILE A 584 42.28 5.26 -19.38
N THR A 585 42.19 6.30 -18.54
CA THR A 585 43.03 6.53 -17.33
C THR A 585 42.70 7.92 -16.76
N HIS A 586 41.79 8.03 -15.77
CA HIS A 586 41.78 9.18 -14.83
C HIS A 586 40.94 9.05 -13.55
N HIS A 587 40.57 7.84 -13.09
CA HIS A 587 39.74 7.67 -11.88
C HIS A 587 40.41 7.01 -10.66
N THR A 588 41.65 6.51 -10.79
CA THR A 588 42.36 5.82 -9.70
C THR A 588 43.12 6.74 -8.74
N GLN A 589 43.19 8.05 -8.99
CA GLN A 589 44.02 8.98 -8.20
C GLN A 589 43.24 9.78 -7.13
N TRP A 590 41.91 9.80 -7.18
CA TRP A 590 41.06 10.40 -6.13
C TRP A 590 40.85 9.48 -4.93
N PHE A 591 40.84 8.16 -5.12
CA PHE A 591 40.60 7.19 -4.06
C PHE A 591 41.74 7.08 -3.03
N LEU A 592 43.00 7.35 -3.42
CA LEU A 592 44.13 7.29 -2.47
C LEU A 592 44.20 8.51 -1.53
N CYS A 593 43.81 9.72 -1.97
CA CYS A 593 43.81 10.88 -1.09
C CYS A 593 42.77 10.79 0.04
N PHE A 594 41.59 10.21 -0.24
CA PHE A 594 40.50 10.10 0.75
C PHE A 594 40.85 9.13 1.89
N PHE A 595 41.48 7.99 1.58
CA PHE A 595 41.90 7.01 2.59
C PHE A 595 43.04 7.50 3.50
N THR A 596 43.91 8.39 3.02
CA THR A 596 44.98 8.95 3.86
C THR A 596 44.44 9.96 4.88
N ALA A 597 43.38 10.71 4.55
CA ALA A 597 42.77 11.71 5.45
C ALA A 597 41.99 11.07 6.62
N MET A 598 41.24 9.98 6.38
CA MET A 598 40.49 9.29 7.45
C MET A 598 41.40 8.64 8.50
N LYS A 599 42.59 8.16 8.12
CA LYS A 599 43.51 7.49 9.04
C LYS A 599 44.16 8.45 10.06
N THR A 600 44.35 9.72 9.68
CA THR A 600 44.85 10.77 10.58
C THR A 600 43.80 11.35 11.53
N PHE A 601 42.51 11.25 11.21
CA PHE A 601 41.44 11.73 12.11
C PHE A 601 41.19 10.74 13.25
N SER A 602 41.16 9.43 12.94
CA SER A 602 40.94 8.36 13.93
C SER A 602 41.99 8.33 15.06
N GLN A 603 43.25 8.69 14.78
CA GLN A 603 44.31 8.71 15.81
C GLN A 603 44.28 9.92 16.76
N ARG A 604 43.55 11.00 16.45
CA ARG A 604 43.48 12.19 17.33
C ARG A 604 42.35 12.10 18.37
N THR A 605 41.24 11.42 18.07
CA THR A 605 40.11 11.29 18.99
C THR A 605 40.41 10.38 20.19
N ILE A 606 41.25 9.35 19.99
CA ILE A 606 41.62 8.38 21.04
C ILE A 606 42.47 9.03 22.14
N VAL A 607 43.31 10.02 21.81
CA VAL A 607 44.18 10.71 22.78
C VAL A 607 43.41 11.69 23.68
N PHE A 608 42.29 12.26 23.21
CA PHE A 608 41.48 13.18 24.01
C PHE A 608 40.61 12.48 25.08
N HIS A 609 40.23 11.22 24.85
CA HIS A 609 39.31 10.52 25.74
C HIS A 609 39.95 9.98 27.04
N GLN A 610 41.28 9.97 27.12
CA GLN A 610 42.05 9.41 28.23
C GLN A 610 42.52 10.46 29.28
N VAL A 611 42.26 11.75 29.04
CA VAL A 611 42.69 12.86 29.92
C VAL A 611 41.57 13.34 30.85
N LEU A 612 40.30 13.12 30.51
CA LEU A 612 39.15 13.64 31.27
C LEU A 612 38.61 12.72 32.38
N TYR A 613 39.08 11.47 32.47
CA TYR A 613 38.59 10.48 33.46
C TYR A 613 39.51 10.26 34.67
N GLY A 614 40.58 11.05 34.81
CA GLY A 614 41.61 10.87 35.85
C GLY A 614 41.57 11.86 37.01
N GLN A 615 40.53 12.69 37.14
CA GLN A 615 40.60 13.90 38.00
C GLN A 615 39.29 14.26 38.73
N GLN A 616 38.44 13.28 39.05
CA GLN A 616 37.14 13.55 39.71
C GLN A 616 36.69 12.52 40.76
N ASP A 617 37.61 11.72 41.32
CA ASP A 617 37.37 10.76 42.42
C ASP A 617 38.13 11.13 43.72
N SER A 618 38.25 12.42 44.03
CA SER A 618 39.00 12.86 45.22
C SER A 618 38.56 14.21 45.81
N PHE A 619 37.24 14.38 46.06
CA PHE A 619 36.72 15.39 46.99
C PHE A 619 35.31 14.97 47.47
N LEU A 620 35.00 15.21 48.75
CA LEU A 620 33.75 14.90 49.48
C LEU A 620 33.65 13.50 50.13
N GLU A 621 34.68 13.11 50.89
CA GLU A 621 34.44 12.66 52.28
C GLU A 621 34.76 13.83 53.22
N GLU A 622 33.73 14.52 53.72
CA GLU A 622 33.67 15.24 55.02
C GLU A 622 32.22 15.66 55.33
#